data_AF-A0A915JIF6-F1
#
_entry.id   AF-A0A915JIF6-F1
#
_cell.length_a   1.000
_cell.length_b   1.000
_cell.length_c   1.000
_cell.angle_alpha   90.00
_cell.angle_beta   90.00
_cell.angle_gamma   90.00
#
_symmetry.space_group_name_H-M   'P 1'
#
loop_
_entity.id
_entity.type
_entity.pdbx_description
1 polymer ?
#
loop_
_entity_poly.entity_id
_entity_poly.type
_entity_poly.pdbx_seq_one_letter_code
_entity_poly.pdbx_strand_id
1 'polypeptide(L)' 'MLDGSQRETFLTDDILLPNGLVILHRRRELCWVDAGKQRLECTSTYGSGRRVVFAPLAHPFGLTVQNEETLYWTDWEE' A
#
# COMPACT_ATOMS: atom_id res chain seq x y z
N MET A 1 -16.14 6.67 -14.62
CA MET A 1 -15.44 7.95 -14.82
C MET A 1 -14.51 8.18 -13.63
N LEU A 2 -13.42 8.92 -13.82
CA LEU A 2 -12.55 9.37 -12.73
C LEU A 2 -13.00 10.76 -12.23
N ASP A 3 -14.30 10.91 -11.99
CA ASP A 3 -14.98 12.17 -11.61
C ASP A 3 -15.20 12.29 -10.10
N GLY A 4 -14.84 11.26 -9.33
CA GLY A 4 -14.97 11.24 -7.87
C GLY A 4 -16.40 11.02 -7.36
N SER A 5 -17.39 10.80 -8.22
CA SER A 5 -18.80 10.66 -7.80
C SER A 5 -19.10 9.36 -7.04
N GLN A 6 -18.33 8.30 -7.28
CA GLN A 6 -18.49 6.98 -6.66
C GLN A 6 -17.39 6.69 -5.64
N ARG A 7 -17.12 7.65 -4.76
CA ARG A 7 -16.14 7.47 -3.68
C ARG A 7 -16.69 6.51 -2.62
N GLU A 8 -15.93 5.46 -2.35
CA GLU A 8 -16.20 4.52 -1.25
C GLU A 8 -14.97 4.33 -0.36
N THR A 9 -15.20 3.90 0.88
CA THR A 9 -14.12 3.51 1.79
C THR A 9 -13.76 2.05 1.53
N PHE A 10 -12.49 1.79 1.23
CA PHE A 10 -12.02 0.48 0.80
C PHE A 10 -11.61 -0.43 1.98
N LEU A 11 -10.74 0.06 2.86
CA LEU A 11 -10.31 -0.61 4.09
C LEU A 11 -10.46 0.34 5.27
N THR A 12 -10.92 -0.16 6.42
CA THR A 12 -11.18 0.67 7.62
C THR A 12 -10.43 0.21 8.86
N ASP A 13 -9.96 -1.03 8.89
CA ASP A 13 -9.30 -1.64 10.04
C ASP A 13 -7.77 -1.67 9.88
N ASP A 14 -7.09 -1.73 11.02
CA ASP A 14 -5.65 -1.98 11.13
C ASP A 14 -4.76 -1.08 10.24
N ILE A 15 -5.20 0.16 9.99
CA ILE A 15 -4.48 1.21 9.26
C ILE A 15 -4.25 2.37 10.24
N LEU A 16 -3.03 2.91 10.30
CA LEU A 16 -2.68 4.02 11.19
C LEU A 16 -2.20 5.25 10.42
N LEU A 17 -1.10 5.15 9.66
CA LEU A 17 -0.55 6.26 8.86
C LEU A 17 -0.15 5.76 7.45
N PRO A 18 -1.12 5.60 6.53
CA PRO A 18 -0.84 5.13 5.17
C PRO A 18 -0.25 6.25 4.31
N ASN A 19 1.06 6.19 4.06
CA ASN A 19 1.79 7.30 3.41
C ASN A 19 1.92 7.13 1.89
N GLY A 20 2.06 5.90 1.40
CA GLY A 20 2.28 5.61 -0.02
C GLY A 20 1.57 4.35 -0.46
N LEU A 21 1.05 4.33 -1.69
CA LEU A 21 0.36 3.19 -2.26
C LEU A 21 0.70 2.99 -3.74
N VAL A 22 0.57 1.76 -4.21
CA VAL A 22 0.66 1.35 -5.61
C VAL A 22 -0.40 0.32 -5.94
N ILE A 23 -0.80 0.27 -7.22
CA ILE A 23 -1.68 -0.77 -7.76
C ILE A 23 -0.86 -1.65 -8.70
N LEU A 24 -0.89 -2.96 -8.48
CA LEU A 24 -0.31 -3.98 -9.35
C LEU A 24 -1.42 -4.49 -10.26
N HIS A 25 -1.54 -3.95 -11.48
CA HIS A 25 -2.70 -4.15 -12.33
C HIS A 25 -2.86 -5.59 -12.82
N ARG A 26 -1.76 -6.27 -13.18
CA ARG A 26 -1.82 -7.67 -13.63
C ARG A 26 -2.11 -8.61 -12.46
N ARG A 27 -1.56 -8.29 -11.28
CA ARG A 27 -1.74 -9.08 -10.06
C ARG A 27 -3.06 -8.83 -9.33
N ARG A 28 -3.77 -7.74 -9.68
CA ARG A 28 -4.99 -7.30 -8.99
C ARG A 28 -4.76 -7.09 -7.49
N GLU A 29 -3.62 -6.48 -7.16
CA GLU A 29 -3.24 -6.17 -5.79
C GLU A 29 -3.09 -4.66 -5.61
N LEU A 30 -3.53 -4.16 -4.45
CA LEU A 30 -3.20 -2.84 -3.93
C LEU A 30 -2.17 -3.04 -2.83
N CYS A 31 -1.04 -2.37 -2.92
CA CYS A 31 0.01 -2.41 -1.91
C CYS A 31 0.23 -1.02 -1.34
N TRP A 32 0.53 -0.92 -0.05
CA TRP A 32 0.80 0.34 0.62
C TRP A 32 1.83 0.18 1.73
N VAL A 33 2.44 1.29 2.08
CA VAL A 33 3.28 1.42 3.27
C VAL A 33 2.53 2.20 4.34
N ASP A 34 2.58 1.71 5.56
CA ASP A 34 2.01 2.37 6.73
C ASP A 34 3.13 2.68 7.73
N ALA A 35 3.39 3.97 7.95
CA ALA A 35 4.46 4.41 8.83
C ALA A 35 4.11 4.25 10.31
N GLY A 36 2.84 4.33 10.66
CA GLY A 36 2.38 4.11 12.03
C GLY A 36 2.42 2.63 12.42
N LYS A 37 2.23 1.74 11.44
CA LYS A 37 2.32 0.28 11.60
C LYS A 37 3.68 -0.29 11.23
N GLN A 38 4.58 0.52 10.67
CA GLN A 38 5.94 0.12 10.30
C GLN A 38 5.99 -1.09 9.36
N ARG A 39 5.11 -1.14 8.36
CA ARG A 39 5.00 -2.30 7.45
C ARG A 39 4.50 -1.96 6.06
N LEU A 40 4.94 -2.77 5.09
CA LEU A 40 4.40 -2.83 3.74
C LEU A 40 3.37 -3.94 3.69
N GLU A 41 2.17 -3.63 3.23
CA GLU A 41 1.08 -4.59 3.07
C GLU A 41 0.58 -4.61 1.64
N CYS A 42 0.02 -5.74 1.23
CA CYS A 42 -0.78 -5.84 0.02
C CYS A 42 -2.09 -6.54 0.31
N THR A 43 -3.12 -6.19 -0.44
CA THR A 43 -4.41 -6.85 -0.47
C THR A 43 -4.88 -6.98 -1.92
N SER A 44 -5.84 -7.85 -2.18
CA SER A 44 -6.54 -7.84 -3.46
C SER A 44 -7.25 -6.50 -3.68
N THR A 45 -7.39 -6.05 -4.92
CA THR A 45 -8.21 -4.87 -5.28
C THR A 45 -9.70 -5.04 -4.94
N TYR A 46 -10.12 -6.23 -4.48
CA TYR A 46 -11.46 -6.49 -3.94
C TYR A 46 -11.51 -6.42 -2.39
N GLY A 47 -10.42 -6.03 -1.73
CA GLY A 47 -10.34 -5.84 -0.27
C GLY A 47 -10.08 -7.12 0.52
N SER A 48 -9.84 -8.26 -0.15
CA SER A 48 -9.60 -9.56 0.49
C SER A 48 -8.14 -9.99 0.43
N GLY A 49 -7.74 -10.90 1.33
CA GLY A 49 -6.40 -11.49 1.30
C GLY A 49 -5.29 -10.51 1.70
N ARG A 50 -5.58 -9.57 2.59
CA ARG A 50 -4.59 -8.64 3.17
C ARG A 50 -3.45 -9.43 3.82
N ARG A 51 -2.20 -9.06 3.50
CA ARG A 51 -0.98 -9.68 4.01
C ARG A 51 0.16 -8.68 4.14
N VAL A 52 1.01 -8.89 5.13
CA VAL A 52 2.27 -8.15 5.27
C VAL A 52 3.29 -8.71 4.27
N VAL A 53 3.83 -7.85 3.41
CA VAL A 53 4.93 -8.18 2.49
C VAL A 53 6.27 -8.05 3.19
N PHE A 54 6.43 -6.95 3.93
CA PHE A 54 7.70 -6.58 4.53
C PHE A 54 7.46 -5.81 5.82
N ALA A 55 8.21 -6.18 6.85
CA ALA A 55 8.29 -5.50 8.12
C ALA A 55 9.61 -5.94 8.81
N PRO A 56 10.22 -5.10 9.65
CA PRO A 56 9.81 -3.73 9.96
C PRO A 56 10.24 -2.72 8.88
N LEU A 57 9.47 -1.65 8.72
CA LEU A 57 9.89 -0.41 8.05
C LEU A 57 10.13 0.64 9.13
N ALA A 58 11.18 1.45 9.04
CA ALA A 58 11.39 2.50 10.02
C ALA A 58 10.33 3.59 9.83
N HIS A 59 10.41 4.26 8.68
CA HIS A 59 9.74 5.52 8.46
C HIS A 59 9.41 5.65 6.95
N PRO A 60 8.51 4.81 6.42
CA PRO A 60 8.24 4.80 4.99
C PRO A 60 7.40 6.00 4.54
N PHE A 61 7.72 6.55 3.37
CA PHE A 61 7.01 7.70 2.78
C PHE A 61 6.48 7.39 1.37
N GLY A 62 7.36 7.26 0.39
CA GLY A 62 7.01 6.89 -0.97
C GLY A 62 6.98 5.38 -1.17
N LEU A 63 6.13 4.90 -2.08
CA LEU A 63 6.10 3.52 -2.56
C LEU A 63 5.94 3.54 -4.08
N THR A 64 6.76 2.77 -4.79
CA THR A 64 6.65 2.55 -6.23
C THR A 64 6.94 1.09 -6.58
N VAL A 65 6.68 0.70 -7.82
CA VAL A 65 6.92 -0.65 -8.31
C VAL A 65 7.56 -0.64 -9.69
N GLN A 66 8.49 -1.55 -9.93
CA GLN A 66 9.04 -1.84 -11.25
C GLN A 66 8.55 -3.21 -11.73
N ASN A 67 8.02 -3.26 -12.96
CA ASN A 67 7.54 -4.49 -13.63
C ASN A 67 6.49 -5.30 -12.84
N GLU A 68 5.83 -4.71 -11.85
CA GLU A 68 4.92 -5.40 -10.91
C GLU A 68 5.58 -6.54 -10.08
N GLU A 69 6.92 -6.58 -10.03
CA GLU A 69 7.71 -7.61 -9.35
C GLU A 69 8.47 -7.03 -8.16
N THR A 70 9.12 -5.88 -8.34
CA THR A 70 9.98 -5.27 -7.32
C THR A 70 9.36 -4.00 -6.78
N LEU A 71 9.04 -4.01 -5.48
CA LEU A 71 8.57 -2.85 -4.75
C LEU A 71 9.76 -2.05 -4.21
N TYR A 72 9.71 -0.73 -4.36
CA TYR A 72 10.70 0.21 -3.84
C TYR A 72 9.98 1.22 -2.95
N TRP A 73 10.55 1.51 -1.79
CA TRP A 73 10.04 2.54 -0.90
C TRP A 73 11.15 3.52 -0.54
N THR A 74 10.76 4.72 -0.13
CA THR A 74 11.67 5.69 0.49
C THR A 74 11.44 5.71 1.99
N ASP A 75 12.52 5.87 2.75
CA ASP A 75 12.48 6.08 4.18
C ASP A 75 12.87 7.53 4.49
N TRP A 76 12.22 8.19 5.46
CA TRP A 76 12.53 9.59 5.84
C TRP A 76 13.53 9.68 7.02
N GLU A 77 13.95 8.54 7.57
CA GLU A 77 15.01 8.45 8.57
C GLU A 77 16.28 7.83 7.93
N GLU A 78 17.45 8.43 8.18
CA GLU A 78 18.77 7.93 7.73
C GLU A 78 19.28 6.77 8.61
#